data_AF-A0A381FNG8-F1
#
_entry.id   AF-A0A381FNG8-F1
#
_cell.length_a   1.000
_cell.length_b   1.000
_cell.length_c   1.000
_cell.angle_alpha   90.00
_cell.angle_beta   90.00
_cell.angle_gamma   90.00
#
_symmetry.space_group_name_H-M   'P 1'
#
loop_
_entity.id
_entity.type
_entity.pdbx_description
1 polymer ?
#
loop_
_entity_poly.entity_id
_entity_poly.type
_entity_poly.pdbx_seq_one_letter_code
_entity_poly.pdbx_strand_id
1 'polypeptide(L)'
;MMRRLPIYFLVDISESMIGEPIDQVQEGISTIVRELKKDPYSLETVWISVVGFAGEAEVITPLQDIISFYPPKIPVGSGTSLAKGLFKVMDCIDKDIVKTTYDRKGDWKPLVFLFTDGVPTDDAQIAIEKWNKNYHGKSNTIAISIGDNTNYKLLGSLSDNVLLFNNNSENSYKEFFKWVTDSIKTTSQSVTEANKEGINLSKIDHNILEKVDPEAQQRFPDNNFVVLNGKCSDSKKPYLIKYKKAFTDSGIAGMQTRYYRLEGTYRIDDASYYRLSSAQKSSQKISVEELHGAPSCPHCANPIALATCSCGGIHCLKGEGYNECPWCGTGDHYGFSNEGFDINRTLG
;
A
#
# COMPACT_ATOMS: atom_id res chain seq x y z
N MET A 1 22.76 29.22 -2.70
CA MET A 1 22.14 27.99 -2.15
C MET A 1 21.45 27.27 -3.30
N MET A 2 21.77 25.99 -3.52
CA MET A 2 21.13 25.19 -4.57
C MET A 2 19.65 24.94 -4.24
N ARG A 3 18.81 24.91 -5.28
CA ARG A 3 17.37 24.63 -5.15
C ARG A 3 17.20 23.15 -4.81
N ARG A 4 16.30 22.83 -3.87
CA ARG A 4 16.01 21.43 -3.50
C ARG A 4 15.07 20.81 -4.53
N LEU A 5 15.17 19.50 -4.74
CA LEU A 5 14.22 18.65 -5.45
C LEU A 5 13.51 17.76 -4.42
N PRO A 6 12.33 18.15 -3.93
CA PRO A 6 11.58 17.38 -2.94
C PRO A 6 10.86 16.21 -3.59
N ILE A 7 10.92 15.05 -2.94
CA ILE A 7 10.31 13.79 -3.40
C ILE A 7 9.44 13.26 -2.26
N TYR A 8 8.17 13.02 -2.56
CA TYR A 8 7.21 12.42 -1.65
C TYR A 8 6.86 11.02 -2.15
N PHE A 9 7.17 10.01 -1.35
CA PHE A 9 6.63 8.67 -1.51
C PHE A 9 5.32 8.59 -0.73
N LEU A 10 4.19 8.63 -1.44
CA LEU A 10 2.86 8.41 -0.90
C LEU A 10 2.54 6.92 -1.03
N VAL A 11 2.64 6.19 0.08
CA VAL A 11 2.59 4.73 0.09
C VAL A 11 1.29 4.26 0.72
N ASP A 12 0.55 3.42 0.01
CA ASP A 12 -0.54 2.64 0.57
C ASP A 12 0.02 1.63 1.57
N ILE A 13 -0.47 1.70 2.79
CA ILE A 13 -0.07 0.86 3.91
C ILE A 13 -1.25 0.08 4.48
N SER A 14 -2.28 -0.12 3.65
CA SER A 14 -3.45 -0.88 4.01
C SER A 14 -3.16 -2.38 4.17
N GLU A 15 -4.14 -3.11 4.67
CA GLU A 15 -4.03 -4.55 4.91
C GLU A 15 -3.82 -5.37 3.62
N SER A 16 -4.30 -4.91 2.46
CA SER A 16 -4.02 -5.56 1.17
C SER A 16 -2.53 -5.57 0.85
N MET A 17 -1.78 -4.57 1.32
CA MET A 17 -0.34 -4.43 1.06
C MET A 17 0.51 -5.36 1.94
N ILE A 18 -0.02 -5.96 3.02
CA ILE A 18 0.79 -6.78 3.92
C ILE A 18 1.35 -8.03 3.23
N GLY A 19 2.59 -8.37 3.57
CA GLY A 19 3.34 -9.46 2.96
C GLY A 19 4.28 -8.95 1.87
N GLU A 20 4.30 -9.65 0.74
CA GLU A 20 5.22 -9.37 -0.36
C GLU A 20 5.17 -7.91 -0.89
N PRO A 21 4.00 -7.28 -1.10
CA PRO A 21 3.94 -5.93 -1.68
C PRO A 21 4.64 -4.86 -0.86
N ILE A 22 4.39 -4.80 0.47
CA ILE A 22 5.01 -3.80 1.34
C ILE A 22 6.52 -4.04 1.50
N ASP A 23 6.95 -5.30 1.53
CA ASP A 23 8.37 -5.67 1.60
C ASP A 23 9.11 -5.20 0.33
N GLN A 24 8.48 -5.33 -0.84
CA GLN A 24 9.02 -4.86 -2.10
C GLN A 24 9.08 -3.33 -2.19
N VAL A 25 8.07 -2.63 -1.68
CA VAL A 25 8.12 -1.15 -1.61
C VAL A 25 9.24 -0.69 -0.68
N GLN A 26 9.42 -1.33 0.49
CA GLN A 26 10.51 -1.03 1.41
C GLN A 26 11.90 -1.26 0.79
N GLU A 27 12.11 -2.42 0.15
CA GLU A 27 13.38 -2.74 -0.50
C GLU A 27 13.64 -1.82 -1.70
N GLY A 28 12.57 -1.45 -2.42
CA GLY A 28 12.62 -0.50 -3.51
C GLY A 28 13.07 0.90 -3.09
N ILE A 29 12.45 1.45 -2.05
CA ILE A 29 12.87 2.73 -1.45
C ILE A 29 14.32 2.64 -0.97
N SER A 30 14.70 1.54 -0.33
CA SER A 30 16.07 1.31 0.14
C SER A 30 17.07 1.29 -1.02
N THR A 31 16.71 0.65 -2.13
CA THR A 31 17.52 0.63 -3.35
C THR A 31 17.62 2.01 -4.00
N ILE A 32 16.52 2.75 -4.13
CA ILE A 32 16.54 4.14 -4.63
C ILE A 32 17.51 4.97 -3.80
N VAL A 33 17.36 4.96 -2.48
CA VAL A 33 18.20 5.76 -1.57
C VAL A 33 19.68 5.41 -1.72
N ARG A 34 20.00 4.11 -1.78
CA ARG A 34 21.38 3.64 -1.99
C ARG A 34 21.96 4.14 -3.30
N GLU A 35 21.20 4.12 -4.39
CA GLU A 35 21.68 4.53 -5.69
C GLU A 35 21.76 6.06 -5.86
N LEU A 36 20.86 6.82 -5.22
CA LEU A 36 20.93 8.27 -5.18
C LEU A 36 22.10 8.77 -4.33
N LYS A 37 22.44 8.06 -3.23
CA LYS A 37 23.62 8.39 -2.42
C LYS A 37 24.95 8.25 -3.17
N LYS A 38 24.97 7.55 -4.32
CA LYS A 38 26.15 7.41 -5.18
C LYS A 38 26.26 8.53 -6.23
N ASP A 39 25.20 9.30 -6.45
CA ASP A 39 25.14 10.35 -7.47
C ASP A 39 25.38 11.74 -6.84
N PRO A 40 26.46 12.45 -7.18
CA PRO A 40 26.81 13.74 -6.57
C PRO A 40 25.70 14.80 -6.71
N TYR A 41 25.03 14.87 -7.85
CA TYR A 41 23.93 15.82 -8.08
C TYR A 41 22.75 15.54 -7.14
N SER A 42 22.39 14.26 -6.97
CA SER A 42 21.34 13.85 -6.05
C SER A 42 21.68 14.16 -4.59
N LEU A 43 22.94 13.98 -4.18
CA LEU A 43 23.39 14.33 -2.82
C LEU A 43 23.17 15.81 -2.46
N GLU A 44 23.30 16.70 -3.44
CA GLU A 44 23.18 18.14 -3.23
C GLU A 44 21.74 18.66 -3.32
N THR A 45 20.87 17.96 -4.05
CA THR A 45 19.55 18.48 -4.41
C THR A 45 18.38 17.69 -3.84
N VAL A 46 18.49 16.37 -3.66
CA VAL A 46 17.35 15.50 -3.37
C VAL A 46 16.97 15.53 -1.88
N TRP A 47 15.68 15.76 -1.63
CA TRP A 47 15.06 15.66 -0.31
C TRP A 47 13.90 14.68 -0.39
N ILE A 48 13.79 13.77 0.58
CA ILE A 48 12.80 12.68 0.55
C ILE A 48 11.92 12.72 1.80
N SER A 49 10.62 12.53 1.59
CA SER A 49 9.62 12.28 2.62
C SER A 49 8.84 11.01 2.28
N VAL A 50 8.47 10.24 3.31
CA VAL A 50 7.57 9.09 3.18
C VAL A 50 6.28 9.40 3.93
N VAL A 51 5.16 9.35 3.21
CA VAL A 51 3.80 9.52 3.74
C VAL A 51 3.07 8.20 3.54
N GLY A 52 2.62 7.57 4.63
CA GLY A 52 1.82 6.35 4.58
C GLY A 52 0.35 6.68 4.72
N PHE A 53 -0.52 5.97 4.01
CA PHE A 53 -1.97 6.02 4.21
C PHE A 53 -2.60 4.62 4.23
N ALA A 54 -3.47 4.40 5.21
CA ALA A 54 -4.44 3.30 5.28
C ALA A 54 -5.79 3.95 5.60
N GLY A 55 -6.50 3.52 6.65
CA GLY A 55 -7.68 4.23 7.13
C GLY A 55 -7.38 5.62 7.72
N GLU A 56 -6.16 5.87 8.16
CA GLU A 56 -5.59 7.19 8.48
C GLU A 56 -4.27 7.41 7.72
N ALA A 57 -3.80 8.67 7.68
CA ALA A 57 -2.55 9.02 6.99
C ALA A 57 -1.53 9.70 7.92
N GLU A 58 -0.25 9.34 7.77
CA GLU A 58 0.85 9.82 8.60
C GLU A 58 2.10 10.10 7.77
N VAL A 59 2.89 11.09 8.22
CA VAL A 59 4.27 11.27 7.76
C VAL A 59 5.15 10.26 8.50
N ILE A 60 5.50 9.15 7.85
CA ILE A 60 6.39 8.12 8.41
C ILE A 60 7.80 8.68 8.55
N THR A 61 8.27 9.36 7.50
CA THR A 61 9.56 10.04 7.49
C THR A 61 9.39 11.48 7.01
N PRO A 62 9.68 12.49 7.84
CA PRO A 62 9.65 13.90 7.44
C PRO A 62 10.59 14.20 6.27
N LEU A 63 10.31 15.28 5.53
CA LEU A 63 11.18 15.72 4.45
C LEU A 63 12.59 16.06 4.98
N GLN A 64 13.57 15.29 4.55
CA GLN A 64 14.98 15.48 4.91
C GLN A 64 15.88 15.22 3.71
N ASP A 65 17.12 15.71 3.79
CA ASP A 65 18.13 15.48 2.76
C ASP A 65 18.44 13.99 2.61
N ILE A 66 18.85 13.60 1.40
CA ILE A 66 19.12 12.20 1.08
C ILE A 66 20.22 11.59 1.95
N ILE A 67 21.21 12.36 2.41
CA ILE A 67 22.35 11.86 3.21
C ILE A 67 21.84 11.35 4.56
N SER A 68 21.01 12.16 5.22
CA SER A 68 20.36 11.87 6.50
C SER A 68 19.22 10.86 6.40
N PHE A 69 18.71 10.60 5.19
CA PHE A 69 17.58 9.70 4.99
C PHE A 69 17.94 8.23 5.24
N TYR A 70 17.15 7.59 6.09
CA TYR A 70 17.13 6.14 6.35
C TYR A 70 15.74 5.59 5.97
N PRO A 71 15.68 4.51 5.15
CA PRO A 71 14.41 3.88 4.81
C PRO A 71 13.66 3.41 6.07
N PRO A 72 12.39 3.82 6.26
CA PRO A 72 11.62 3.42 7.43
C PRO A 72 11.09 2.00 7.28
N LYS A 73 10.80 1.35 8.41
CA LYS A 73 9.86 0.23 8.43
C LYS A 73 8.46 0.80 8.22
N ILE A 74 7.74 0.28 7.24
CA ILE A 74 6.41 0.76 6.89
C ILE A 74 5.40 0.00 7.77
N PRO A 75 4.57 0.73 8.56
CA PRO A 75 3.51 0.11 9.35
C PRO A 75 2.37 -0.37 8.45
N VAL A 76 1.40 -1.08 9.00
CA VAL A 76 0.17 -1.48 8.30
C VAL A 76 -1.02 -0.98 9.09
N GLY A 77 -2.11 -0.57 8.44
CA GLY A 77 -3.38 -0.21 9.08
C GLY A 77 -4.59 -0.71 8.29
N SER A 78 -5.77 -0.74 8.93
CA SER A 78 -7.01 -1.18 8.28
C SER A 78 -7.66 -0.11 7.41
N GLY A 79 -8.18 -0.53 6.26
CA GLY A 79 -8.82 0.32 5.26
C GLY A 79 -7.80 1.08 4.41
N THR A 80 -8.33 1.73 3.36
CA THR A 80 -7.52 2.38 2.32
C THR A 80 -8.17 3.74 2.01
N SER A 81 -7.74 4.80 2.68
CA SER A 81 -8.28 6.16 2.53
C SER A 81 -7.36 7.00 1.67
N LEU A 82 -7.63 7.02 0.36
CA LEU A 82 -6.85 7.83 -0.57
C LEU A 82 -7.08 9.32 -0.31
N ALA A 83 -8.27 9.72 0.15
CA ALA A 83 -8.54 11.12 0.48
C ALA A 83 -7.60 11.63 1.57
N LYS A 84 -7.45 10.86 2.66
CA LYS A 84 -6.56 11.24 3.77
C LYS A 84 -5.09 11.24 3.34
N GLY A 85 -4.67 10.25 2.54
CA GLY A 85 -3.33 10.24 1.96
C GLY A 85 -3.03 11.51 1.15
N LEU A 86 -3.96 11.89 0.26
CA LEU A 86 -3.87 13.09 -0.56
C LEU A 86 -3.83 14.37 0.27
N PHE A 87 -4.75 14.54 1.23
CA PHE A 87 -4.71 15.72 2.12
C PHE A 87 -3.39 15.79 2.91
N LYS A 88 -2.88 14.65 3.38
CA LYS A 88 -1.63 14.61 4.15
C LYS A 88 -0.43 15.05 3.32
N VAL A 89 -0.31 14.57 2.08
CA VAL A 89 0.80 15.00 1.21
C VAL A 89 0.65 16.46 0.77
N MET A 90 -0.58 16.95 0.56
CA MET A 90 -0.84 18.39 0.34
C MET A 90 -0.33 19.24 1.49
N ASP A 91 -0.65 18.86 2.73
CA ASP A 91 -0.20 19.56 3.94
C ASP A 91 1.34 19.56 4.04
N CYS A 92 1.99 18.44 3.68
CA CYS A 92 3.46 18.37 3.64
C CYS A 92 4.02 19.31 2.57
N ILE A 93 3.44 19.32 1.37
CA ILE A 93 3.85 20.22 0.28
C ILE A 93 3.71 21.69 0.71
N ASP A 94 2.61 22.07 1.33
CA ASP A 94 2.38 23.45 1.76
C ASP A 94 3.32 23.90 2.88
N LYS A 95 3.70 22.96 3.76
CA LYS A 95 4.63 23.21 4.87
C LYS A 95 6.09 23.26 4.42
N ASP A 96 6.51 22.31 3.59
CA ASP A 96 7.93 22.01 3.38
C ASP A 96 8.51 22.69 2.14
N ILE A 97 7.68 23.01 1.13
CA ILE A 97 8.13 23.58 -0.15
C ILE A 97 8.34 25.09 -0.04
N VAL A 98 9.57 25.53 -0.30
CA VAL A 98 9.92 26.95 -0.41
C VAL A 98 9.59 27.43 -1.81
N LYS A 99 8.63 28.35 -1.93
CA LYS A 99 8.22 28.92 -3.22
C LYS A 99 9.24 29.94 -3.72
N THR A 100 9.39 30.03 -5.05
CA THR A 100 10.17 31.09 -5.67
C THR A 100 9.50 32.44 -5.43
N THR A 101 10.30 33.41 -4.99
CA THR A 101 9.92 34.81 -4.80
C THR A 101 10.83 35.68 -5.69
N TYR A 102 10.55 36.98 -5.77
CA TYR A 102 11.40 37.92 -6.53
C TYR A 102 12.86 37.89 -6.07
N ASP A 103 13.08 37.72 -4.76
CA ASP A 103 14.42 37.81 -4.15
C ASP A 103 15.10 36.45 -3.98
N ARG A 104 14.37 35.34 -4.09
CA ARG A 104 14.88 34.00 -3.82
C ARG A 104 14.28 32.95 -4.75
N LYS A 105 15.15 32.19 -5.43
CA LYS A 105 14.77 30.94 -6.08
C LYS A 105 14.35 29.91 -5.04
N GLY A 106 13.13 29.39 -5.18
CA GLY A 106 12.57 28.35 -4.31
C GLY A 106 12.98 26.95 -4.75
N ASP A 107 12.30 25.94 -4.25
CA ASP A 107 12.52 24.54 -4.62
C ASP A 107 12.04 24.26 -6.05
N TRP A 108 12.52 23.16 -6.62
CA TRP A 108 11.97 22.59 -7.85
C TRP A 108 10.57 22.01 -7.60
N LYS A 109 9.81 21.82 -8.68
CA LYS A 109 8.50 21.13 -8.59
C LYS A 109 8.70 19.76 -7.93
N PRO A 110 7.97 19.45 -6.84
CA PRO A 110 8.13 18.18 -6.16
C PRO A 110 7.72 17.00 -7.04
N LEU A 111 8.36 15.86 -6.82
CA LEU A 111 7.96 14.58 -7.39
C LEU A 111 7.08 13.85 -6.36
N VAL A 112 5.94 13.33 -6.79
CA VAL A 112 5.00 12.61 -5.92
C VAL A 112 4.76 11.24 -6.53
N PHE A 113 5.29 10.21 -5.89
CA PHE A 113 5.09 8.82 -6.28
C PHE A 113 4.03 8.21 -5.37
N LEU A 114 2.86 7.90 -5.94
CA LEU A 114 1.79 7.16 -5.28
C LEU A 114 1.99 5.67 -5.56
N PHE A 115 2.11 4.85 -4.52
CA PHE A 115 2.10 3.38 -4.62
C PHE A 115 0.83 2.86 -3.98
N THR A 116 0.05 2.06 -4.71
CA THR A 116 -1.17 1.42 -4.18
C THR A 116 -1.48 0.13 -4.94
N ASP A 117 -2.06 -0.85 -4.26
CA ASP A 117 -2.51 -2.13 -4.84
C ASP A 117 -4.04 -2.26 -4.94
N GLY A 118 -4.79 -1.23 -4.50
CA GLY A 118 -6.22 -1.38 -4.25
C GLY A 118 -7.11 -0.26 -4.75
N VAL A 119 -8.41 -0.44 -4.48
CA VAL A 119 -9.45 0.57 -4.63
C VAL A 119 -9.64 1.27 -3.28
N PRO A 120 -9.72 2.60 -3.23
CA PRO A 120 -9.97 3.30 -1.98
C PRO A 120 -11.30 2.87 -1.35
N THR A 121 -11.27 2.70 -0.04
CA THR A 121 -12.44 2.41 0.81
C THR A 121 -13.25 3.67 1.15
N ASP A 122 -12.75 4.85 0.79
CA ASP A 122 -13.38 6.14 0.98
C ASP A 122 -13.77 6.81 -0.34
N ASP A 123 -14.63 7.84 -0.24
CA ASP A 123 -14.88 8.74 -1.37
C ASP A 123 -13.74 9.77 -1.47
N ALA A 124 -12.82 9.53 -2.41
CA ALA A 124 -11.67 10.38 -2.64
C ALA A 124 -11.97 11.60 -3.54
N GLN A 125 -13.20 11.78 -4.04
CA GLN A 125 -13.51 12.79 -5.07
C GLN A 125 -13.09 14.21 -4.64
N ILE A 126 -13.47 14.64 -3.43
CA ILE A 126 -13.14 15.98 -2.92
C ILE A 126 -11.62 16.20 -2.84
N ALA A 127 -10.88 15.19 -2.40
CA ALA A 127 -9.43 15.27 -2.29
C ALA A 127 -8.76 15.33 -3.68
N ILE A 128 -9.25 14.54 -4.64
CA ILE A 128 -8.78 14.55 -6.03
C ILE A 128 -9.08 15.90 -6.69
N GLU A 129 -10.28 16.45 -6.52
CA GLU A 129 -10.64 17.77 -7.05
C GLU A 129 -9.72 18.87 -6.48
N LYS A 130 -9.46 18.83 -5.17
CA LYS A 130 -8.52 19.76 -4.52
C LYS A 130 -7.09 19.57 -5.04
N TRP A 131 -6.65 18.32 -5.25
CA TRP A 131 -5.35 17.98 -5.82
C TRP A 131 -5.18 18.60 -7.20
N ASN A 132 -6.12 18.31 -8.09
CA ASN A 132 -6.10 18.75 -9.48
C ASN A 132 -6.11 20.27 -9.60
N LYS A 133 -6.92 20.94 -8.77
CA LYS A 133 -7.01 22.39 -8.76
C LYS A 133 -5.72 23.07 -8.28
N ASN A 134 -5.07 22.54 -7.24
CA ASN A 134 -4.06 23.29 -6.50
C ASN A 134 -2.63 22.75 -6.59
N TYR A 135 -2.46 21.45 -6.85
CA TYR A 135 -1.18 20.74 -6.73
C TYR A 135 -0.75 20.03 -8.02
N HIS A 136 -1.68 19.56 -8.86
CA HIS A 136 -1.34 18.84 -10.10
C HIS A 136 -0.41 19.65 -11.02
N GLY A 137 -0.70 20.92 -11.30
CA GLY A 137 0.18 21.77 -12.12
C GLY A 137 1.50 22.21 -11.43
N LYS A 138 1.61 21.98 -10.12
CA LYS A 138 2.74 22.39 -9.28
C LYS A 138 3.62 21.23 -8.84
N SER A 139 3.26 20.00 -9.17
CA SER A 139 3.99 18.78 -8.82
C SER A 139 4.07 17.87 -10.05
N ASN A 140 5.03 16.96 -10.08
CA ASN A 140 5.02 15.86 -11.03
C ASN A 140 4.54 14.61 -10.30
N THR A 141 3.31 14.19 -10.59
CA THR A 141 2.69 13.03 -9.96
C THR A 141 2.90 11.80 -10.85
N ILE A 142 3.22 10.67 -10.22
CA ILE A 142 3.29 9.34 -10.85
C ILE A 142 2.49 8.40 -9.95
N ALA A 143 1.44 7.80 -10.51
CA ALA A 143 0.67 6.78 -9.83
C ALA A 143 1.16 5.40 -10.28
N ILE A 144 1.53 4.57 -9.32
CA ILE A 144 2.03 3.22 -9.54
C ILE A 144 1.03 2.25 -8.92
N SER A 145 0.40 1.46 -9.79
CA SER A 145 -0.45 0.34 -9.42
C SER A 145 0.43 -0.88 -9.20
N ILE A 146 0.29 -1.53 -8.05
CA ILE A 146 0.96 -2.80 -7.73
C ILE A 146 -0.05 -3.93 -7.86
N GLY A 147 0.17 -4.87 -8.77
CA GLY A 147 -0.74 -6.00 -9.00
C GLY A 147 -1.89 -5.68 -9.95
N ASP A 148 -2.75 -6.68 -10.17
CA ASP A 148 -3.51 -6.80 -11.43
C ASP A 148 -4.86 -6.05 -11.49
N ASN A 149 -5.33 -5.42 -10.41
CA ASN A 149 -6.74 -4.96 -10.32
C ASN A 149 -6.92 -3.67 -9.48
N THR A 150 -6.25 -2.58 -9.85
CA THR A 150 -6.51 -1.24 -9.27
C THR A 150 -7.56 -0.45 -10.06
N ASN A 151 -8.07 0.62 -9.44
CA ASN A 151 -8.97 1.55 -10.11
C ASN A 151 -8.19 2.55 -10.99
N TYR A 152 -7.81 2.11 -12.20
CA TYR A 152 -7.04 2.93 -13.14
C TYR A 152 -7.73 4.24 -13.53
N LYS A 153 -9.06 4.24 -13.63
CA LYS A 153 -9.83 5.47 -13.90
C LYS A 153 -9.66 6.49 -12.79
N LEU A 154 -9.69 6.05 -11.53
CA LEU A 154 -9.45 6.91 -10.37
C LEU A 154 -8.00 7.42 -10.36
N LEU A 155 -7.02 6.55 -10.57
CA LEU A 155 -5.60 6.94 -10.65
C LEU A 155 -5.33 7.91 -11.81
N GLY A 156 -5.97 7.69 -12.96
CA GLY A 156 -5.87 8.56 -14.13
C GLY A 156 -6.53 9.93 -13.91
N SER A 157 -7.54 10.01 -13.03
CA SER A 157 -8.08 11.31 -12.61
C SER A 157 -7.13 12.12 -11.71
N LEU A 158 -6.10 11.48 -11.14
CA LEU A 158 -5.10 12.10 -10.27
C LEU A 158 -3.79 12.44 -11.00
N SER A 159 -3.42 11.63 -12.00
CA SER A 159 -2.12 11.70 -12.66
C SER A 159 -2.20 11.29 -14.13
N ASP A 160 -1.58 12.08 -15.02
CA ASP A 160 -1.37 11.73 -16.43
C ASP A 160 -0.40 10.54 -16.63
N ASN A 161 0.30 10.16 -15.56
CA ASN A 161 1.29 9.09 -15.53
C ASN A 161 0.84 8.01 -14.55
N VAL A 162 -0.02 7.12 -15.05
CA VAL A 162 -0.41 5.88 -14.36
C VAL A 162 0.41 4.74 -14.94
N LEU A 163 1.17 4.08 -14.09
CA LEU A 163 2.01 2.95 -14.44
C LEU A 163 1.51 1.73 -13.71
N LEU A 164 1.21 0.68 -14.48
CA LEU A 164 0.96 -0.64 -13.94
C LEU A 164 2.29 -1.36 -13.79
N PHE A 165 2.62 -1.73 -12.57
CA PHE A 165 3.76 -2.56 -12.28
C PHE A 165 3.34 -4.04 -12.34
N ASN A 166 3.81 -4.75 -13.37
CA ASN A 166 3.54 -6.16 -13.56
C ASN A 166 4.54 -7.02 -12.77
N ASN A 167 4.09 -7.60 -11.64
CA ASN A 167 4.90 -8.49 -10.81
C ASN A 167 4.98 -9.91 -11.40
N ASN A 168 5.62 -10.04 -12.57
CA ASN A 168 5.84 -11.34 -13.19
C ASN A 168 7.12 -12.04 -12.67
N SER A 169 7.97 -11.31 -11.93
CA SER A 169 9.19 -11.83 -11.29
C SER A 169 9.80 -10.84 -10.28
N GLU A 170 10.63 -11.32 -9.36
CA GLU A 170 11.48 -10.47 -8.50
C GLU A 170 12.38 -9.51 -9.30
N ASN A 171 12.76 -9.86 -10.54
CA ASN A 171 13.59 -9.02 -11.39
C ASN A 171 12.84 -7.76 -11.85
N SER A 172 11.53 -7.88 -12.08
CA SER A 172 10.66 -6.77 -12.49
C SER A 172 10.71 -5.63 -11.46
N TYR A 173 10.73 -5.93 -10.15
CA TYR A 173 10.81 -4.89 -9.11
C TYR A 173 12.14 -4.14 -9.13
N LYS A 174 13.25 -4.85 -9.31
CA LYS A 174 14.59 -4.23 -9.35
C LYS A 174 14.70 -3.26 -10.52
N GLU A 175 14.18 -3.66 -11.68
CA GLU A 175 14.17 -2.84 -12.89
C GLU A 175 13.21 -1.65 -12.78
N PHE A 176 12.04 -1.83 -12.15
CA PHE A 176 11.13 -0.75 -11.84
C PHE A 176 11.75 0.31 -10.92
N PHE A 177 12.34 -0.10 -9.80
CA PHE A 177 12.98 0.84 -8.88
C PHE A 177 14.26 1.44 -9.45
N LYS A 178 14.95 0.73 -10.34
CA LYS A 178 16.02 1.30 -11.16
C LYS A 178 15.48 2.39 -12.08
N TRP A 179 14.36 2.18 -12.76
CA TRP A 179 13.72 3.20 -13.58
C TRP A 179 13.29 4.43 -12.76
N VAL A 180 12.71 4.25 -11.55
CA VAL A 180 12.39 5.37 -10.65
C VAL A 180 13.67 6.13 -10.30
N THR A 181 14.73 5.41 -9.94
CA THR A 181 16.04 5.99 -9.63
C THR A 181 16.61 6.79 -10.80
N ASP A 182 16.62 6.22 -12.00
CA ASP A 182 17.15 6.85 -13.20
C ASP A 182 16.32 8.08 -13.60
N SER A 183 15.00 8.03 -13.38
CA SER A 183 14.10 9.17 -13.56
C SER A 183 14.41 10.32 -12.59
N ILE A 184 14.67 10.00 -11.31
CA ILE A 184 15.07 10.98 -10.30
C ILE A 184 16.45 11.57 -10.64
N LYS A 185 17.44 10.75 -10.98
CA LYS A 185 18.79 11.20 -11.36
C LYS A 185 18.76 12.11 -12.58
N THR A 186 18.04 11.70 -13.63
CA THR A 186 17.89 12.50 -14.85
C THR A 186 17.21 13.84 -14.56
N THR A 187 16.19 13.84 -13.71
CA THR A 187 15.50 15.07 -13.29
C THR A 187 16.43 15.95 -12.44
N SER A 188 17.15 15.38 -11.47
CA SER A 188 18.12 16.08 -10.62
C SER A 188 19.24 16.75 -11.43
N GLN A 189 19.80 16.04 -12.41
CA GLN A 189 20.80 16.59 -13.33
C GLN A 189 20.21 17.66 -14.23
N SER A 190 19.04 17.42 -14.85
CA SER A 190 18.44 18.37 -15.79
C SER A 190 17.99 19.68 -15.14
N VAL A 191 17.49 19.63 -13.90
CA VAL A 191 17.14 20.84 -13.15
C VAL A 191 18.40 21.62 -12.76
N THR A 192 19.51 20.93 -12.46
CA THR A 192 20.78 21.57 -12.09
C THR A 192 21.48 22.20 -13.30
N GLU A 193 21.54 21.49 -14.43
CA GLU A 193 22.33 21.89 -15.61
C GLU A 193 21.52 22.72 -16.63
N ALA A 194 20.25 22.39 -16.83
CA ALA A 194 19.43 22.95 -17.92
C ALA A 194 18.25 23.80 -17.45
N ASN A 195 18.01 23.92 -16.14
CA ASN A 195 16.79 24.54 -15.55
C ASN A 195 15.47 24.04 -16.19
N LYS A 196 15.44 22.82 -16.74
CA LYS A 196 14.23 22.24 -17.33
C LYS A 196 13.45 21.50 -16.27
N GLU A 197 12.16 21.81 -16.13
CA GLU A 197 11.25 21.14 -15.21
C GLU A 197 10.43 20.07 -15.95
N GLY A 198 10.35 18.87 -15.38
CA GLY A 198 9.54 17.75 -15.90
C GLY A 198 10.28 16.42 -15.84
N ILE A 199 9.53 15.33 -15.58
CA ILE A 199 10.09 13.98 -15.60
C ILE A 199 10.09 13.48 -17.04
N ASN A 200 11.26 13.05 -17.53
CA ASN A 200 11.32 12.39 -18.83
C ASN A 200 11.03 10.90 -18.67
N LEU A 201 9.78 10.51 -18.94
CA LEU A 201 9.31 9.13 -18.89
C LEU A 201 9.55 8.36 -20.20
N SER A 202 10.26 8.92 -21.19
CA SER A 202 10.41 8.31 -22.53
C SER A 202 11.28 7.05 -22.57
N LYS A 203 11.74 6.56 -21.42
CA LYS A 203 12.54 5.34 -21.25
C LYS A 203 11.81 4.29 -20.39
N ILE A 204 10.48 4.28 -20.44
CA ILE A 204 9.69 3.22 -19.79
C ILE A 204 10.00 1.89 -20.49
N ASP A 205 10.43 0.90 -19.73
CA ASP A 205 10.49 -0.49 -20.20
C ASP A 205 9.06 -1.07 -20.19
N HIS A 206 8.48 -1.18 -21.37
CA HIS A 206 7.11 -1.66 -21.58
C HIS A 206 6.89 -3.12 -21.16
N ASN A 207 7.96 -3.89 -20.89
CA ASN A 207 7.83 -5.26 -20.39
C ASN A 207 7.49 -5.31 -18.88
N ILE A 208 7.69 -4.21 -18.17
CA ILE A 208 7.64 -4.13 -16.70
C ILE A 208 6.60 -3.11 -16.26
N LEU A 209 6.53 -2.00 -17.00
CA LEU A 209 5.62 -0.91 -16.75
C LEU A 209 4.74 -0.69 -17.98
N GLU A 210 3.45 -0.92 -17.81
CA GLU A 210 2.47 -0.57 -18.82
C GLU A 210 1.84 0.78 -18.46
N LYS A 211 1.82 1.72 -19.41
CA LYS A 211 1.02 2.93 -19.25
C LYS A 211 -0.43 2.54 -19.52
N VAL A 212 -1.27 2.64 -18.50
CA VAL A 212 -2.68 2.22 -18.61
C VAL A 212 -3.52 3.37 -19.16
N ASP A 213 -4.44 3.06 -20.08
CA ASP A 213 -5.50 3.97 -20.50
C ASP A 213 -6.57 4.06 -19.40
N PRO A 214 -6.80 5.23 -18.79
CA PRO A 214 -7.83 5.42 -17.76
C PRO A 214 -9.26 5.12 -18.24
N GLU A 215 -9.51 5.08 -19.56
CA GLU A 215 -10.81 4.77 -20.15
C GLU A 215 -11.08 3.27 -20.35
N ALA A 216 -10.09 2.40 -20.11
CA ALA A 216 -10.26 0.95 -20.20
C ALA A 216 -11.31 0.44 -19.17
N GLN A 217 -12.16 -0.49 -19.60
CA GLN A 217 -13.30 -1.02 -18.82
C GLN A 217 -12.91 -1.49 -17.41
N GLN A 218 -13.44 -0.83 -16.37
CA GLN A 218 -13.36 -1.26 -14.97
C GLN A 218 -14.09 -2.59 -14.76
N ARG A 219 -13.41 -3.57 -14.12
CA ARG A 219 -14.03 -4.82 -13.66
C ARG A 219 -14.26 -4.78 -12.14
N PHE A 220 -15.47 -4.36 -11.74
CA PHE A 220 -16.13 -4.62 -10.44
C PHE A 220 -15.46 -4.10 -9.15
N PRO A 221 -16.23 -3.89 -8.06
CA PRO A 221 -15.68 -3.47 -6.77
C PRO A 221 -14.71 -4.51 -6.16
N ASP A 222 -13.71 -3.98 -5.46
CA ASP A 222 -12.52 -4.66 -4.94
C ASP A 222 -12.86 -5.86 -4.06
N ASN A 223 -12.37 -7.00 -4.48
CA ASN A 223 -12.46 -8.29 -3.80
C ASN A 223 -11.18 -9.07 -4.10
N ASN A 224 -10.04 -8.39 -4.34
CA ASN A 224 -8.79 -9.08 -4.67
C ASN A 224 -8.21 -9.81 -3.49
N PHE A 225 -8.42 -9.26 -2.31
CA PHE A 225 -7.98 -9.84 -1.05
C PHE A 225 -9.15 -9.97 -0.09
N VAL A 226 -9.01 -10.94 0.81
CA VAL A 226 -9.75 -11.02 2.05
C VAL A 226 -8.72 -11.02 3.16
N VAL A 227 -8.75 -9.99 4.00
CA VAL A 227 -7.90 -9.91 5.18
C VAL A 227 -8.74 -10.07 6.44
N LEU A 228 -8.22 -10.85 7.39
CA LEU A 228 -8.88 -11.18 8.65
C LEU A 228 -7.96 -10.79 9.81
N ASN A 229 -8.53 -10.18 10.85
CA ASN A 229 -7.80 -9.82 12.07
C ASN A 229 -8.01 -10.88 13.16
N GLY A 230 -6.93 -11.57 13.51
CA GLY A 230 -6.90 -12.57 14.58
C GLY A 230 -6.06 -12.13 15.78
N LYS A 231 -6.23 -12.81 16.91
CA LYS A 231 -5.43 -12.58 18.12
C LYS A 231 -4.88 -13.88 18.66
N CYS A 232 -3.58 -13.88 18.97
CA CYS A 232 -2.92 -15.08 19.46
C CYS A 232 -3.48 -15.48 20.83
N SER A 233 -3.87 -16.74 21.01
CA SER A 233 -4.40 -17.21 22.29
C SER A 233 -3.35 -17.22 23.39
N ASP A 234 -2.07 -17.45 23.04
CA ASP A 234 -0.97 -17.52 24.01
C ASP A 234 -0.39 -16.13 24.31
N SER A 235 0.03 -15.39 23.28
CA SER A 235 0.70 -14.09 23.46
C SER A 235 -0.26 -12.91 23.56
N LYS A 236 -1.55 -13.10 23.27
CA LYS A 236 -2.58 -12.04 23.16
C LYS A 236 -2.24 -10.93 22.17
N LYS A 237 -1.24 -11.11 21.31
CA LYS A 237 -0.87 -10.15 20.26
C LYS A 237 -1.72 -10.37 19.00
N PRO A 238 -2.13 -9.30 18.31
CA PRO A 238 -2.89 -9.43 17.07
C PRO A 238 -2.02 -9.89 15.90
N TYR A 239 -2.68 -10.44 14.88
CA TYR A 239 -2.09 -10.87 13.63
C TYR A 239 -3.12 -10.76 12.50
N LEU A 240 -2.64 -10.67 11.27
CA LEU A 240 -3.51 -10.70 10.09
C LEU A 240 -3.38 -12.05 9.38
N ILE A 241 -4.47 -12.48 8.74
CA ILE A 241 -4.50 -13.60 7.80
C ILE A 241 -4.95 -13.02 6.47
N LYS A 242 -4.13 -13.19 5.44
CA LYS A 242 -4.42 -12.68 4.10
C LYS A 242 -4.71 -13.81 3.15
N TYR A 243 -5.80 -13.68 2.40
CA TYR A 243 -6.14 -14.56 1.30
C TYR A 243 -6.24 -13.76 0.01
N LYS A 244 -5.73 -14.33 -1.09
CA LYS A 244 -5.77 -13.74 -2.43
C LYS A 244 -6.83 -14.43 -3.27
N LYS A 245 -7.63 -13.64 -3.97
CA LYS A 245 -8.65 -14.11 -4.92
C LYS A 245 -8.01 -14.98 -5.99
N ALA A 246 -8.64 -16.11 -6.24
CA ALA A 246 -8.30 -17.06 -7.28
C ALA A 246 -9.58 -17.60 -7.93
N PHE A 247 -9.40 -18.26 -9.06
CA PHE A 247 -10.49 -18.90 -9.80
C PHE A 247 -10.15 -20.37 -10.02
N THR A 248 -11.17 -21.21 -9.91
CA THR A 248 -11.09 -22.62 -10.29
C THR A 248 -12.15 -22.89 -11.34
N ASP A 249 -11.91 -23.91 -12.17
CA ASP A 249 -12.94 -24.40 -13.08
C ASP A 249 -14.14 -24.90 -12.24
N SER A 250 -15.34 -24.49 -12.65
CA SER A 250 -16.59 -24.89 -12.00
C SER A 250 -17.09 -26.26 -12.47
N GLY A 251 -16.44 -26.87 -13.48
CA GLY A 251 -16.91 -28.06 -14.16
C GLY A 251 -18.01 -27.80 -15.20
N ILE A 252 -18.46 -26.54 -15.32
CA ILE A 252 -19.39 -26.07 -16.35
C ILE A 252 -18.59 -25.25 -17.37
N ALA A 253 -18.68 -25.63 -18.64
CA ALA A 253 -17.92 -25.00 -19.71
C ALA A 253 -18.15 -23.47 -19.75
N GLY A 254 -17.08 -22.70 -19.59
CA GLY A 254 -17.10 -21.24 -19.61
C GLY A 254 -17.46 -20.58 -18.28
N MET A 255 -17.65 -21.34 -17.19
CA MET A 255 -17.89 -20.79 -15.85
C MET A 255 -16.70 -21.07 -14.92
N GLN A 256 -16.33 -20.06 -14.13
CA GLN A 256 -15.30 -20.17 -13.11
C GLN A 256 -15.89 -19.88 -11.73
N THR A 257 -15.48 -20.67 -10.74
CA THR A 257 -15.85 -20.44 -9.33
C THR A 257 -14.75 -19.63 -8.66
N ARG A 258 -15.13 -18.54 -8.00
CA ARG A 258 -14.22 -17.71 -7.21
C ARG A 258 -13.96 -18.39 -5.86
N TYR A 259 -12.70 -18.37 -5.43
CA TYR A 259 -12.30 -18.69 -4.06
C TYR A 259 -11.14 -17.78 -3.64
N TYR A 260 -10.74 -17.82 -2.39
CA TYR A 260 -9.62 -17.06 -1.85
C TYR A 260 -8.59 -18.01 -1.28
N ARG A 261 -7.39 -18.01 -1.87
CA ARG A 261 -6.29 -18.88 -1.46
C ARG A 261 -5.46 -18.18 -0.38
N LEU A 262 -5.11 -18.90 0.68
CA LEU A 262 -4.25 -18.41 1.74
C LEU A 262 -2.92 -17.93 1.15
N GLU A 263 -2.58 -16.67 1.42
CA GLU A 263 -1.29 -16.08 1.07
C GLU A 263 -0.33 -16.17 2.24
N GLY A 264 -0.81 -15.87 3.46
CA GLY A 264 0.00 -16.00 4.66
C GLY A 264 -0.65 -15.47 5.94
N THR A 265 0.08 -15.61 7.04
CA THR A 265 -0.25 -15.00 8.34
C THR A 265 0.88 -14.09 8.79
N TYR A 266 0.51 -12.91 9.29
CA TYR A 266 1.46 -11.83 9.49
C TYR A 266 1.31 -11.24 10.88
N ARG A 267 2.45 -11.00 11.54
CA ARG A 267 2.49 -10.25 12.81
C ARG A 267 2.27 -8.78 12.50
N ILE A 268 1.47 -8.11 13.33
CA ILE A 268 1.30 -6.66 13.28
C ILE A 268 1.71 -6.03 14.61
N ASP A 269 2.15 -4.78 14.53
CA ASP A 269 2.41 -3.95 15.71
C ASP A 269 1.10 -3.27 16.12
N ASP A 270 0.65 -3.56 17.34
CA ASP A 270 -0.68 -3.18 17.84
C ASP A 270 -0.91 -1.66 17.84
N ALA A 271 0.11 -0.93 18.28
CA ALA A 271 0.03 0.52 18.45
C ALA A 271 -0.04 1.24 17.10
N SER A 272 0.83 0.90 16.15
CA SER A 272 0.79 1.49 14.81
C SER A 272 -0.44 1.04 14.02
N TYR A 273 -0.83 -0.23 14.14
CA TYR A 273 -1.98 -0.77 13.41
C TYR A 273 -3.28 -0.04 13.75
N TYR A 274 -3.64 0.06 15.03
CA TYR A 274 -4.90 0.73 15.40
C TYR A 274 -4.85 2.24 15.17
N ARG A 275 -3.67 2.86 15.31
CA ARG A 275 -3.50 4.29 15.07
C ARG A 275 -3.67 4.67 13.59
N LEU A 276 -3.36 3.75 12.68
CA LEU A 276 -3.46 3.96 11.23
C LEU A 276 -4.71 3.32 10.62
N SER A 277 -5.48 2.57 11.42
CA SER A 277 -6.72 1.94 11.00
C SER A 277 -7.88 2.91 10.98
N SER A 278 -8.81 2.70 10.05
CA SER A 278 -10.06 3.44 10.02
C SER A 278 -10.87 3.20 11.29
N ALA A 279 -11.53 4.25 11.80
CA ALA A 279 -12.51 4.11 12.88
C ALA A 279 -13.80 3.40 12.41
N GLN A 280 -14.02 3.31 11.10
CA GLN A 280 -15.17 2.61 10.54
C GLN A 280 -15.02 1.11 10.78
N LYS A 281 -16.06 0.48 11.34
CA LYS A 281 -16.11 -0.98 11.44
C LYS A 281 -16.53 -1.55 10.09
N SER A 282 -15.79 -2.56 9.62
CA SER A 282 -16.22 -3.34 8.46
C SER A 282 -17.53 -4.07 8.78
N SER A 283 -18.53 -3.91 7.90
CA SER A 283 -19.72 -4.76 7.87
C SER A 283 -19.60 -5.87 6.84
N GLN A 284 -18.45 -5.99 6.17
CA GLN A 284 -18.23 -6.98 5.14
C GLN A 284 -17.99 -8.35 5.78
N LYS A 285 -18.62 -9.35 5.18
CA LYS A 285 -18.51 -10.74 5.59
C LYS A 285 -18.03 -11.59 4.42
N ILE A 286 -17.43 -12.73 4.75
CA ILE A 286 -17.00 -13.74 3.80
C ILE A 286 -17.40 -15.11 4.36
N SER A 287 -17.89 -15.99 3.49
CA SER A 287 -18.12 -17.39 3.87
C SER A 287 -16.76 -18.08 4.06
N VAL A 288 -16.60 -18.82 5.15
CA VAL A 288 -15.39 -19.64 5.37
C VAL A 288 -15.19 -20.69 4.27
N GLU A 289 -16.25 -21.08 3.56
CA GLU A 289 -16.18 -22.01 2.43
C GLU A 289 -15.47 -21.40 1.22
N GLU A 290 -15.44 -20.07 1.10
CA GLU A 290 -14.68 -19.39 0.06
C GLU A 290 -13.18 -19.31 0.40
N LEU A 291 -12.77 -19.64 1.62
CA LEU A 291 -11.39 -19.52 2.10
C LEU A 291 -10.65 -20.86 2.03
N HIS A 292 -9.64 -20.93 1.18
CA HIS A 292 -8.86 -22.13 0.95
C HIS A 292 -7.47 -22.01 1.58
N GLY A 293 -7.14 -22.95 2.46
CA GLY A 293 -5.84 -23.06 3.12
C GLY A 293 -5.96 -22.97 4.63
N ALA A 294 -5.08 -23.70 5.34
CA ALA A 294 -5.06 -23.79 6.79
C ALA A 294 -3.99 -22.86 7.37
N PRO A 295 -4.36 -21.68 7.92
CA PRO A 295 -3.39 -20.75 8.47
C PRO A 295 -2.89 -21.20 9.83
N SER A 296 -1.58 -21.05 10.09
CA SER A 296 -0.97 -21.23 11.40
C SER A 296 -0.66 -19.90 12.07
N CYS A 297 -0.63 -19.88 13.40
CA CYS A 297 -0.46 -18.65 14.14
C CYS A 297 0.99 -18.13 14.01
N PRO A 298 1.20 -16.88 13.57
CA PRO A 298 2.56 -16.37 13.37
C PRO A 298 3.29 -16.07 14.69
N HIS A 299 2.58 -16.03 15.84
CA HIS A 299 3.17 -15.72 17.14
C HIS A 299 3.59 -16.96 17.93
N CYS A 300 2.73 -17.97 18.01
CA CYS A 300 2.96 -19.17 18.83
C CYS A 300 3.03 -20.48 18.04
N ALA A 301 2.92 -20.43 16.71
CA ALA A 301 2.92 -21.60 15.83
C ALA A 301 1.78 -22.61 16.07
N ASN A 302 0.71 -22.21 16.77
CA ASN A 302 -0.52 -23.00 16.84
C ASN A 302 -1.00 -23.36 15.41
N PRO A 303 -1.38 -24.62 15.16
CA PRO A 303 -1.68 -25.13 13.81
C PRO A 303 -2.97 -24.54 13.23
N ILE A 304 -3.88 -24.03 14.06
CA ILE A 304 -5.12 -23.39 13.65
C ILE A 304 -5.02 -21.92 14.01
N ALA A 305 -5.10 -21.00 13.04
CA ALA A 305 -5.16 -19.56 13.26
C ALA A 305 -6.52 -18.92 12.93
N LEU A 306 -7.45 -19.70 12.39
CA LEU A 306 -8.79 -19.25 11.99
C LEU A 306 -9.88 -19.94 12.82
N ALA A 307 -9.79 -19.87 14.14
CA ALA A 307 -10.91 -20.25 15.00
C ALA A 307 -11.76 -19.01 15.31
N THR A 308 -13.08 -19.14 15.22
CA THR A 308 -14.02 -18.03 15.42
C THR A 308 -14.80 -18.24 16.70
N CYS A 309 -14.76 -17.26 17.61
CA CYS A 309 -15.58 -17.27 18.82
C CYS A 309 -16.99 -16.73 18.52
N SER A 310 -17.97 -17.04 19.38
CA SER A 310 -19.33 -16.49 19.30
C SER A 310 -19.40 -14.96 19.38
N CYS A 311 -18.38 -14.29 19.94
CA CYS A 311 -18.24 -12.83 19.90
C CYS A 311 -17.81 -12.28 18.52
N GLY A 312 -17.51 -13.15 17.56
CA GLY A 312 -16.99 -12.82 16.24
C GLY A 312 -15.47 -12.66 16.17
N GLY A 313 -14.75 -12.81 17.29
CA GLY A 313 -13.30 -12.69 17.34
C GLY A 313 -12.58 -13.92 16.79
N ILE A 314 -11.60 -13.70 15.91
CA ILE A 314 -10.75 -14.76 15.33
C ILE A 314 -9.51 -14.97 16.21
N HIS A 315 -9.13 -16.22 16.50
CA HIS A 315 -7.95 -16.53 17.29
C HIS A 315 -7.36 -17.89 16.94
N CYS A 316 -6.19 -18.21 17.51
CA CYS A 316 -5.48 -19.44 17.22
C CYS A 316 -5.71 -20.54 18.27
N LEU A 317 -5.71 -21.80 17.86
CA LEU A 317 -5.91 -22.97 18.73
C LEU A 317 -4.82 -24.03 18.52
N LYS A 318 -4.46 -24.75 19.58
CA LYS A 318 -3.56 -25.91 19.52
C LYS A 318 -4.22 -27.13 18.85
N GLY A 319 -5.54 -27.21 18.96
CA GLY A 319 -6.38 -28.30 18.46
C GLY A 319 -7.81 -28.12 18.97
N GLU A 320 -8.64 -29.13 18.75
CA GLU A 320 -10.00 -29.18 19.29
C GLU A 320 -10.03 -29.22 20.83
N GLY A 321 -11.16 -28.86 21.40
CA GLY A 321 -11.41 -28.89 22.84
C GLY A 321 -11.60 -27.50 23.46
N TYR A 322 -11.55 -27.46 24.79
CA TYR A 322 -11.80 -26.25 25.55
C TYR A 322 -10.70 -25.20 25.35
N ASN A 323 -11.07 -24.00 24.94
CA ASN A 323 -10.16 -22.88 24.78
C ASN A 323 -10.83 -21.56 25.21
N GLU A 324 -10.02 -20.59 25.66
CA GLU A 324 -10.48 -19.27 26.06
C GLU A 324 -10.22 -18.24 24.95
N CYS A 325 -11.26 -17.49 24.57
CA CYS A 325 -11.16 -16.46 23.56
C CYS A 325 -10.34 -15.25 24.05
N PRO A 326 -9.24 -14.86 23.38
CA PRO A 326 -8.40 -13.73 23.80
C PRO A 326 -9.03 -12.35 23.56
N TRP A 327 -10.22 -12.29 22.96
CA TRP A 327 -10.96 -11.05 22.70
C TRP A 327 -11.95 -10.72 23.82
N CYS A 328 -12.74 -11.70 24.27
CA CYS A 328 -13.82 -11.49 25.24
C CYS A 328 -13.63 -12.27 26.56
N GLY A 329 -12.65 -13.18 26.65
CA GLY A 329 -12.42 -14.01 27.83
C GLY A 329 -13.40 -15.18 27.99
N THR A 330 -14.31 -15.39 27.03
CA THR A 330 -15.25 -16.53 27.06
C THR A 330 -14.50 -17.82 26.77
N GLY A 331 -14.66 -18.81 27.66
CA GLY A 331 -14.18 -20.18 27.44
C GLY A 331 -15.28 -21.05 26.83
N ASP A 332 -14.95 -21.76 25.75
CA ASP A 332 -15.89 -22.65 25.06
C ASP A 332 -15.16 -23.87 24.46
N HIS A 333 -15.90 -24.89 24.06
CA HIS A 333 -15.38 -26.04 23.34
C HIS A 333 -15.39 -25.79 21.83
N TYR A 334 -14.21 -25.85 21.21
CA TYR A 334 -14.03 -25.68 19.77
C TYR A 334 -13.91 -27.05 19.09
N GLY A 335 -14.53 -27.19 17.94
CA GLY A 335 -14.42 -28.33 17.04
C GLY A 335 -14.55 -27.89 15.58
N PHE A 336 -14.24 -28.78 14.64
CA PHE A 336 -14.48 -28.48 13.23
C PHE A 336 -15.98 -28.45 12.90
N SER A 337 -16.42 -27.42 12.20
CA SER A 337 -17.78 -27.35 11.64
C SER A 337 -17.80 -27.95 10.25
N ASN A 338 -18.83 -28.75 9.95
CA ASN A 338 -19.16 -29.19 8.60
C ASN A 338 -20.15 -28.23 7.89
N GLU A 339 -20.66 -27.22 8.61
CA GLU A 339 -21.52 -26.18 8.07
C GLU A 339 -20.71 -24.91 7.82
N GLY A 340 -20.93 -24.29 6.65
CA GLY A 340 -20.41 -22.98 6.33
C GLY A 340 -21.03 -21.89 7.22
N PHE A 341 -20.20 -20.91 7.58
CA PHE A 341 -20.64 -19.72 8.29
C PHE A 341 -19.87 -18.50 7.80
N ASP A 342 -20.45 -17.32 8.04
CA ASP A 342 -19.84 -16.06 7.64
C ASP A 342 -18.96 -15.50 8.76
N ILE A 343 -17.76 -15.04 8.40
CA ILE A 343 -16.87 -14.30 9.29
C ILE A 343 -16.69 -12.86 8.82
N ASN A 344 -16.44 -11.96 9.78
CA ASN A 344 -16.14 -10.58 9.47
C ASN A 344 -14.74 -10.46 8.86
N ARG A 345 -14.63 -9.78 7.72
CA ARG A 345 -13.35 -9.36 7.16
C ARG A 345 -13.04 -7.94 7.54
N THR A 346 -11.77 -7.56 7.50
CA THR A 346 -11.34 -6.19 7.72
C THR A 346 -11.69 -5.31 6.50
N LEU A 347 -11.43 -4.00 6.59
CA LEU A 347 -11.82 -3.05 5.53
C LEU A 347 -10.92 -3.12 4.29
N GLY A 348 -9.70 -3.62 4.44
CA GLY A 348 -8.74 -3.78 3.35
C GLY A 348 -8.79 -5.13 2.65
#